data_AF-A0A812VFY1-F1
#
_entry.id   AF-A0A812VFY1-F1
#
_cell.length_a   1.000
_cell.length_b   1.000
_cell.length_c   1.000
_cell.angle_alpha   90.00
_cell.angle_beta   90.00
_cell.angle_gamma   90.00
#
_symmetry.space_group_name_H-M   'P 1'
#
loop_
_entity.id
_entity.type
_entity.pdbx_description
1 polymer ?
#
loop_
_entity_poly.entity_id
_entity_poly.type
_entity_poly.pdbx_seq_one_letter_code
_entity_poly.pdbx_strand_id
1 'polypeptide(L)'
;MVPLTFVPAASTPALRSPGAHPVRVVRHARGGEGEGDVVEQLLKPGVVLLDVRTEEEYMDGHVPGSVNIPHTEIKYRKNQLPPDTDTPMVVFCARGIRAQMAQDVLQSLGYTDVVNGMTWQAVQDTRQVLICISVMVSHAVVELSSNDFITRLAEQQAGRDVEMKNQQRQVQQLNQSLAEVQKMLQMSYAQEKVLKDRIRELESSQGRTHVAGDYLKHVVLKYIEYCQKGDLKSQSLVPVLCTLLNLSPAERRLVEHSSVPSPLLHINQVAGAAGAWLWSGEKLPETEPEGLG
;
A
#
# COMPACT_ATOMS: atom_id res chain seq x y z
N MET A 1 -3.44 21.84 9.78
CA MET A 1 -2.63 21.41 8.64
C MET A 1 -1.22 21.92 8.85
N VAL A 2 -0.32 21.05 9.31
CA VAL A 2 1.12 21.33 9.47
C VAL A 2 1.82 20.56 8.35
N PRO A 3 2.68 21.17 7.53
CA PRO A 3 3.33 20.44 6.45
C PRO A 3 4.40 19.51 7.05
N LEU A 4 4.31 18.23 6.71
CA LEU A 4 5.32 17.21 6.97
C LEU A 4 6.58 17.57 6.18
N THR A 5 7.63 18.01 6.87
CA THR A 5 8.96 18.17 6.30
C THR A 5 9.60 16.78 6.17
N PHE A 6 9.90 16.42 4.92
CA PHE A 6 10.67 15.24 4.56
C PHE A 6 12.12 15.40 5.07
N VAL A 7 12.50 14.61 6.08
CA VAL A 7 13.89 14.50 6.54
C VAL A 7 14.54 13.38 5.74
N PRO A 8 15.52 13.66 4.86
CA PRO A 8 16.23 12.59 4.15
C PRO A 8 17.09 11.80 5.13
N ALA A 9 17.10 10.48 4.94
CA ALA A 9 17.90 9.54 5.71
C ALA A 9 19.36 9.99 5.80
N ALA A 10 19.87 10.03 7.03
CA ALA A 10 21.28 10.26 7.30
C ALA A 10 22.12 9.28 6.47
N SER A 11 23.01 9.82 5.64
CA SER A 11 24.04 9.09 4.95
C SER A 11 24.89 8.32 5.96
N THR A 12 24.90 7.00 5.82
CA THR A 12 25.75 6.08 6.55
C THR A 12 27.21 6.56 6.45
N PRO A 13 27.96 6.69 7.57
CA PRO A 13 29.36 7.09 7.48
C PRO A 13 30.14 5.96 6.81
N ALA A 14 30.77 6.28 5.68
CA ALA A 14 31.69 5.39 4.99
C ALA A 14 32.81 4.99 5.94
N LEU A 15 32.92 3.68 6.21
CA LEU A 15 33.99 3.07 6.97
C LEU A 15 35.33 3.39 6.29
N ARG A 16 36.08 4.38 6.79
CA ARG A 16 37.46 4.62 6.34
C ARG A 16 38.33 3.50 6.90
N SER A 17 38.78 2.60 6.03
CA SER A 17 39.85 1.64 6.34
C SER A 17 41.13 2.40 6.72
N PRO A 18 41.76 2.12 7.86
CA PRO A 18 43.02 2.76 8.24
C PRO A 18 44.17 2.20 7.39
N GLY A 19 44.95 3.09 6.80
CA GLY A 19 46.36 2.85 6.43
C GLY A 19 46.63 1.71 5.46
N ALA A 20 46.17 1.81 4.21
CA ALA A 20 46.73 1.01 3.12
C ALA A 20 48.15 1.52 2.80
N HIS A 21 49.16 1.03 3.53
CA HIS A 21 50.51 1.00 2.98
C HIS A 21 50.47 0.09 1.75
N PRO A 22 50.86 0.56 0.56
CA PRO A 22 50.89 -0.29 -0.60
C PRO A 22 51.95 -1.37 -0.35
N VAL A 23 51.50 -2.59 -0.06
CA VAL A 23 52.34 -3.78 -0.17
C VAL A 23 52.77 -3.83 -1.62
N ARG A 24 53.96 -3.31 -1.89
CA ARG A 24 54.58 -3.41 -3.20
C ARG A 24 54.91 -4.88 -3.36
N VAL A 25 54.05 -5.60 -4.07
CA VAL A 25 54.38 -6.95 -4.55
C VAL A 25 55.58 -6.78 -5.47
N VAL A 26 56.77 -6.96 -4.91
CA VAL A 26 57.99 -7.04 -5.69
C VAL A 26 57.82 -8.30 -6.51
N ARG A 27 57.44 -8.14 -7.78
CA ARG A 27 57.57 -9.21 -8.77
C ARG A 27 59.06 -9.54 -8.83
N HIS A 28 59.48 -10.54 -8.08
CA HIS A 28 60.77 -11.17 -8.30
C HIS A 28 60.69 -11.85 -9.67
N ALA A 29 61.21 -11.14 -10.67
CA ALA A 29 61.46 -11.68 -11.99
C ALA A 29 62.58 -12.72 -11.86
N ARG A 30 62.18 -13.96 -11.58
CA ARG A 30 62.77 -15.26 -11.95
C ARG A 30 62.15 -16.29 -11.01
N GLY A 31 61.21 -17.08 -11.53
CA GLY A 31 60.80 -18.32 -10.89
C GLY A 31 62.03 -19.21 -10.77
N GLY A 32 62.61 -19.27 -9.58
CA GLY A 32 63.54 -20.31 -9.17
C GLY A 32 62.74 -21.38 -8.44
N GLU A 33 63.09 -22.64 -8.65
CA GLU A 33 62.43 -23.86 -8.17
C GLU A 33 62.44 -24.05 -6.63
N GLY A 34 62.29 -22.99 -5.84
CA GLY A 34 62.32 -23.05 -4.37
C GLY A 34 61.37 -22.10 -3.63
N GLU A 35 60.57 -21.29 -4.34
CA GLU A 35 59.64 -20.33 -3.69
C GLU A 35 58.42 -21.04 -3.05
N GLY A 36 57.98 -22.18 -3.62
CA GLY A 36 56.92 -23.02 -3.05
C GLY A 36 57.34 -23.72 -1.75
N ASP A 37 58.58 -24.20 -1.71
CA ASP A 37 59.13 -24.97 -0.59
C ASP A 37 59.26 -24.11 0.67
N VAL A 38 59.60 -22.82 0.53
CA VAL A 38 59.73 -21.90 1.68
C VAL A 38 58.38 -21.66 2.35
N VAL A 39 57.31 -21.47 1.57
CA VAL A 39 55.96 -21.26 2.13
C VAL A 39 55.50 -22.51 2.88
N GLU A 40 55.69 -23.68 2.28
CA GLU A 40 55.34 -24.96 2.92
C GLU A 40 56.13 -25.17 4.22
N GLN A 41 57.43 -24.87 4.20
CA GLN A 41 58.28 -24.98 5.37
C GLN A 41 57.85 -24.04 6.49
N LEU A 42 57.51 -22.79 6.16
CA LEU A 42 57.05 -21.79 7.12
C LEU A 42 55.70 -22.15 7.77
N LEU A 43 54.89 -23.00 7.13
CA LEU A 43 53.62 -23.50 7.67
C LEU A 43 53.80 -24.68 8.63
N LYS A 44 54.97 -25.34 8.64
CA LYS A 44 55.23 -26.48 9.54
C LYS A 44 55.32 -26.00 11.00
N PRO A 45 54.70 -26.72 11.95
CA PRO A 45 54.79 -26.39 13.36
C PRO A 45 56.23 -26.56 13.86
N GLY A 46 56.73 -25.58 14.60
CA GLY A 46 58.09 -25.63 15.16
C GLY A 46 59.20 -25.30 14.16
N VAL A 47 58.87 -24.71 13.00
CA VAL A 47 59.89 -24.26 12.03
C VAL A 47 60.89 -23.29 12.65
N VAL A 48 62.17 -23.56 12.42
CA VAL A 48 63.28 -22.72 12.89
C VAL A 48 63.76 -21.82 11.75
N LEU A 49 63.80 -20.52 12.01
CA LEU A 49 64.33 -19.53 11.09
C LEU A 49 65.79 -19.23 11.42
N LEU A 50 66.70 -19.54 10.49
CA LEU A 50 68.12 -19.36 10.69
C LEU A 50 68.67 -18.24 9.77
N ASP A 51 69.04 -17.12 10.36
CA ASP A 51 69.73 -16.04 9.67
C ASP A 51 71.25 -16.31 9.70
N VAL A 52 71.86 -16.52 8.53
CA VAL A 52 73.28 -16.85 8.40
C VAL A 52 74.16 -15.67 7.98
N ARG A 53 73.62 -14.45 8.08
CA ARG A 53 74.35 -13.19 7.95
C ARG A 53 75.26 -12.93 9.14
N THR A 54 76.09 -11.90 9.05
CA THR A 54 76.92 -11.48 10.20
C THR A 54 76.04 -10.92 11.31
N GLU A 55 76.58 -10.86 12.53
CA GLU A 55 75.87 -10.31 13.69
C GLU A 55 75.50 -8.84 13.46
N GLU A 56 76.35 -8.06 12.81
CA GLU A 56 76.08 -6.65 12.50
C GLU A 56 74.87 -6.51 11.57
N GLU A 57 74.82 -7.31 10.49
CA GLU A 57 73.69 -7.33 9.56
C GLU A 57 72.37 -7.75 10.23
N TYR A 58 72.46 -8.63 11.24
CA TYR A 58 71.31 -9.09 12.01
C TYR A 58 70.80 -8.03 13.00
N MET A 59 71.72 -7.30 13.64
CA MET A 59 71.43 -6.20 14.55
C MET A 59 70.79 -5.01 13.83
N ASP A 60 71.20 -4.73 12.60
CA ASP A 60 70.61 -3.68 11.76
C ASP A 60 69.15 -3.98 11.34
N GLY A 61 68.73 -5.25 11.46
CA GLY A 61 67.36 -5.68 11.20
C GLY A 61 67.30 -7.15 10.79
N HIS A 62 66.32 -7.87 11.32
CA HIS A 62 66.16 -9.31 11.10
C HIS A 62 64.69 -9.74 11.10
N VAL A 63 64.44 -10.98 10.67
CA VAL A 63 63.10 -11.58 10.71
C VAL A 63 62.72 -11.88 12.16
N PRO A 64 61.60 -11.38 12.69
CA PRO A 64 61.25 -11.58 14.10
C PRO A 64 61.20 -13.07 14.47
N GLY A 65 61.90 -13.47 15.54
CA GLY A 65 61.97 -14.87 15.97
C GLY A 65 62.92 -15.77 15.16
N SER A 66 63.77 -15.20 14.30
CA SER A 66 64.93 -15.93 13.78
C SER A 66 66.06 -16.05 14.80
N VAL A 67 66.94 -17.01 14.58
CA VAL A 67 68.21 -17.20 15.31
C VAL A 67 69.35 -16.83 14.37
N ASN A 68 70.31 -16.02 14.83
CA ASN A 68 71.50 -15.72 14.04
C ASN A 68 72.62 -16.73 14.32
N ILE A 69 73.08 -17.40 13.27
CA ILE A 69 74.33 -18.18 13.29
C ILE A 69 75.04 -17.91 11.98
N PRO A 70 76.09 -17.07 11.96
CA PRO A 70 76.83 -16.77 10.74
C PRO A 70 77.28 -18.06 10.03
N HIS A 71 77.19 -18.10 8.69
CA HIS A 71 77.49 -19.30 7.90
C HIS A 71 78.88 -19.94 8.20
N THR A 72 79.87 -19.12 8.59
CA THR A 72 81.22 -19.56 8.99
C THR A 72 81.26 -20.27 10.34
N GLU A 73 80.25 -20.05 11.18
CA GLU A 73 80.22 -20.48 12.58
C GLU A 73 79.30 -21.69 12.83
N ILE A 74 78.48 -22.10 11.85
CA ILE A 74 77.49 -23.17 11.98
C ILE A 74 78.10 -24.47 12.54
N LYS A 75 79.28 -24.87 12.05
CA LYS A 75 79.96 -26.09 12.52
C LYS A 75 80.43 -25.99 13.97
N TYR A 76 80.84 -24.80 14.41
CA TYR A 76 81.35 -24.57 15.76
C TYR A 76 80.23 -24.35 16.78
N ARG A 77 79.11 -23.76 16.33
CA ARG A 77 77.92 -23.50 17.16
C ARG A 77 76.85 -24.60 17.03
N LYS A 78 77.25 -25.86 16.81
CA LYS A 78 76.31 -26.98 16.67
C LYS A 78 75.34 -27.11 17.86
N ASN A 79 75.79 -26.76 19.06
CA ASN A 79 74.97 -26.80 20.28
C ASN A 79 73.81 -25.79 20.31
N GLN A 80 73.81 -24.79 19.42
CA GLN A 80 72.73 -23.81 19.28
C GLN A 80 71.70 -24.22 18.22
N LEU A 81 71.99 -25.27 17.44
CA LEU A 81 71.06 -25.82 16.47
C LEU A 81 70.07 -26.78 17.17
N PRO A 82 68.89 -27.03 16.57
CA PRO A 82 67.92 -27.97 17.11
C PRO A 82 68.54 -29.37 17.35
N PRO A 83 68.32 -30.00 18.51
CA PRO A 83 68.88 -31.32 18.78
C PRO A 83 68.29 -32.41 17.87
N ASP A 84 67.06 -32.19 17.39
CA ASP A 84 66.37 -33.07 16.45
C ASP A 84 66.70 -32.69 15.00
N THR A 85 67.29 -33.63 14.27
CA THR A 85 67.72 -33.45 12.88
C THR A 85 66.57 -33.38 11.89
N ASP A 86 65.38 -33.82 12.27
CA ASP A 86 64.17 -33.73 11.46
C ASP A 86 63.38 -32.42 11.70
N THR A 87 63.94 -31.51 12.51
CA THR A 87 63.32 -30.20 12.75
C THR A 87 63.26 -29.40 11.45
N PRO A 88 62.09 -28.88 11.04
CA PRO A 88 61.97 -28.07 9.84
C PRO A 88 62.74 -26.75 10.00
N MET A 89 63.64 -26.45 9.06
CA MET A 89 64.45 -25.23 9.06
C MET A 89 64.32 -24.44 7.77
N VAL A 90 64.25 -23.11 7.89
CA VAL A 90 64.40 -22.15 6.78
C VAL A 90 65.65 -21.33 7.02
N VAL A 91 66.61 -21.44 6.12
CA VAL A 91 67.92 -20.78 6.23
C VAL A 91 67.99 -19.67 5.19
N PHE A 92 68.37 -18.46 5.57
CA PHE A 92 68.37 -17.31 4.67
C PHE A 92 69.54 -16.37 4.96
N CYS A 93 69.87 -15.52 3.98
CA CYS A 93 70.89 -14.51 4.15
C CYS A 93 70.56 -13.20 3.41
N ALA A 94 71.55 -12.38 3.07
CA ALA A 94 71.30 -11.14 2.31
C ALA A 94 70.89 -11.40 0.85
N ARG A 95 71.43 -12.44 0.21
CA ARG A 95 71.30 -12.68 -1.25
C ARG A 95 71.10 -14.16 -1.64
N GLY A 96 70.85 -15.05 -0.69
CA GLY A 96 70.73 -16.51 -0.91
C GLY A 96 72.02 -17.32 -1.00
N ILE A 97 73.17 -16.74 -1.36
CA ILE A 97 74.42 -17.50 -1.56
C ILE A 97 74.95 -18.14 -0.26
N ARG A 98 75.05 -17.36 0.83
CA ARG A 98 75.48 -17.88 2.14
C ARG A 98 74.47 -18.87 2.72
N ALA A 99 73.19 -18.72 2.36
CA ALA A 99 72.12 -19.61 2.78
C ALA A 99 72.25 -20.98 2.12
N GLN A 100 72.63 -21.04 0.84
CA GLN A 100 72.94 -22.32 0.18
C GLN A 100 74.10 -23.04 0.85
N MET A 101 75.21 -22.34 1.10
CA MET A 101 76.37 -22.91 1.79
C MET A 101 76.01 -23.43 3.18
N ALA A 102 75.17 -22.69 3.91
CA ALA A 102 74.68 -23.10 5.21
C ALA A 102 73.77 -24.33 5.13
N GLN A 103 72.88 -24.40 4.15
CA GLN A 103 72.02 -25.56 3.89
C GLN A 103 72.86 -26.81 3.64
N ASP A 104 73.86 -26.73 2.76
CA ASP A 104 74.75 -27.86 2.45
C ASP A 104 75.51 -28.34 3.71
N VAL A 105 75.97 -27.40 4.55
CA VAL A 105 76.61 -27.71 5.82
C VAL A 105 75.64 -28.38 6.79
N LEU A 106 74.41 -27.90 6.92
CA LEU A 106 73.39 -28.49 7.79
C LEU A 106 73.00 -29.90 7.32
N GLN A 107 72.82 -30.10 6.02
CA GLN A 107 72.57 -31.43 5.46
C GLN A 107 73.74 -32.38 5.73
N SER A 108 74.99 -31.90 5.63
CA SER A 108 76.17 -32.71 6.00
C SER A 108 76.24 -33.06 7.49
N LEU A 109 75.58 -32.26 8.35
CA LEU A 109 75.48 -32.51 9.80
C LEU A 109 74.32 -33.45 10.16
N GLY A 110 73.52 -33.86 9.17
CA GLY A 110 72.41 -34.81 9.31
C GLY A 110 71.02 -34.18 9.30
N TYR A 111 70.89 -32.86 9.16
CA TYR A 111 69.57 -32.23 9.09
C TYR A 111 68.89 -32.54 7.76
N THR A 112 67.71 -33.14 7.83
CA THR A 112 67.00 -33.69 6.66
C THR A 112 66.02 -32.66 6.06
N ASP A 113 65.46 -31.78 6.89
CA ASP A 113 64.38 -30.86 6.52
C ASP A 113 64.83 -29.39 6.54
N VAL A 114 65.73 -29.04 5.61
CA VAL A 114 66.33 -27.69 5.51
C VAL A 114 66.08 -27.08 4.14
N VAL A 115 65.44 -25.90 4.10
CA VAL A 115 65.12 -25.16 2.87
C VAL A 115 65.87 -23.82 2.82
N ASN A 116 66.36 -23.45 1.63
CA ASN A 116 66.97 -22.15 1.37
C ASN A 116 65.89 -21.07 1.16
N GLY A 117 65.72 -20.18 2.15
CA GLY A 117 64.80 -19.05 2.13
C GLY A 117 65.26 -17.84 1.31
N MET A 118 66.40 -17.94 0.60
CA MET A 118 66.95 -16.88 -0.24
C MET A 118 67.34 -15.62 0.56
N THR A 119 66.59 -14.53 0.41
CA THR A 119 66.85 -13.24 1.08
C THR A 119 66.04 -13.12 2.36
N TRP A 120 66.60 -12.48 3.38
CA TRP A 120 65.89 -12.24 4.64
C TRP A 120 64.62 -11.41 4.43
N GLN A 121 64.61 -10.48 3.46
CA GLN A 121 63.40 -9.74 3.09
C GLN A 121 62.32 -10.66 2.49
N ALA A 122 62.68 -11.62 1.63
CA ALA A 122 61.71 -12.55 1.07
C ALA A 122 61.05 -13.42 2.15
N VAL A 123 61.85 -13.90 3.12
CA VAL A 123 61.33 -14.65 4.28
C VAL A 123 60.45 -13.75 5.16
N GLN A 124 60.85 -12.49 5.39
CA GLN A 124 60.06 -11.53 6.16
C GLN A 124 58.70 -11.26 5.51
N ASP A 125 58.69 -10.96 4.21
CA ASP A 125 57.47 -10.65 3.45
C ASP A 125 56.53 -11.86 3.44
N THR A 126 57.07 -13.06 3.19
CA THR A 126 56.30 -14.30 3.20
C THR A 126 55.67 -14.56 4.57
N ARG A 127 56.47 -14.42 5.64
CA ARG A 127 55.98 -14.57 7.01
C ARG A 127 54.92 -13.54 7.36
N GLN A 128 55.10 -12.29 6.93
CA GLN A 128 54.13 -11.22 7.17
C GLN A 128 52.79 -11.51 6.49
N VAL A 129 52.81 -12.01 5.25
CA VAL A 129 51.60 -12.44 4.54
C VAL A 129 50.90 -13.58 5.27
N LEU A 130 51.64 -14.61 5.72
CA LEU A 130 51.08 -15.74 6.46
C LEU A 130 50.43 -15.30 7.78
N ILE A 131 51.06 -14.39 8.52
CA ILE A 131 50.49 -13.80 9.75
C ILE A 131 49.20 -13.03 9.43
N CYS A 132 49.21 -12.20 8.39
CA CYS A 132 48.03 -11.45 7.96
C CYS A 132 46.87 -12.39 7.60
N ILE A 133 47.14 -13.45 6.84
CA ILE A 133 46.13 -14.46 6.49
C ILE A 133 45.61 -15.14 7.76
N SER A 134 46.48 -15.55 8.69
CA SER A 134 46.07 -16.17 9.95
C SER A 134 45.15 -15.27 10.77
N VAL A 135 45.46 -13.98 10.87
CA VAL A 135 44.64 -12.99 11.60
C VAL A 135 43.31 -12.77 10.88
N MET A 136 43.32 -12.65 9.56
CA MET A 136 42.10 -12.50 8.74
C MET A 136 41.18 -13.72 8.87
N VAL A 137 41.72 -14.94 8.80
CA VAL A 137 40.96 -16.17 8.99
C VAL A 137 40.39 -16.24 10.40
N SER A 138 41.17 -15.87 11.42
CA SER A 138 40.69 -15.84 12.81
C SER A 138 39.52 -14.86 13.00
N HIS A 139 39.61 -13.66 12.41
CA HIS A 139 38.53 -12.68 12.43
C HIS A 139 37.28 -13.19 11.69
N ALA A 140 37.46 -13.77 10.50
CA ALA A 140 36.36 -14.34 9.72
C ALA A 140 35.65 -15.48 10.46
N VAL A 141 36.41 -16.35 11.16
CA VAL A 141 35.84 -17.43 11.98
C VAL A 141 35.04 -16.87 13.16
N VAL A 142 35.51 -15.80 13.82
CA VAL A 142 34.78 -15.16 14.91
C VAL A 142 33.47 -14.53 14.41
N GLU A 143 33.50 -13.83 13.29
CA GLU A 143 32.29 -13.26 12.65
C GLU A 143 31.29 -14.34 12.24
N LEU A 144 31.76 -15.47 11.71
CA LEU A 144 30.91 -16.61 11.33
C LEU A 144 30.39 -17.40 12.54
N SER A 145 31.15 -17.47 13.64
CA SER A 145 30.72 -18.14 14.90
C SER A 145 29.67 -17.33 15.66
N SER A 146 29.58 -16.03 15.39
CA SER A 146 28.59 -15.13 15.98
C SER A 146 27.26 -15.27 15.23
N ASN A 147 26.51 -16.33 15.55
CA ASN A 147 25.12 -16.59 15.13
C ASN A 147 24.09 -15.47 15.50
N ASP A 148 24.57 -14.29 15.88
CA ASP A 148 23.78 -13.08 16.15
C ASP A 148 23.10 -12.57 14.86
N PHE A 149 23.72 -12.76 13.69
CA PHE A 149 23.12 -12.34 12.41
C PHE A 149 21.82 -13.10 12.09
N ILE A 150 21.82 -14.44 12.24
CA ILE A 150 20.63 -15.27 11.99
C ILE A 150 19.53 -14.96 13.01
N THR A 151 19.90 -14.75 14.27
CA THR A 151 18.96 -14.42 15.35
C THR A 151 18.30 -13.06 15.13
N ARG A 152 19.08 -12.02 14.80
CA ARG A 152 18.57 -10.68 14.46
C ARG A 152 17.68 -10.69 13.22
N LEU A 153 18.02 -11.48 12.20
CA LEU A 153 17.17 -11.66 11.02
C LEU A 153 15.83 -12.32 11.36
N ALA A 154 15.85 -13.35 12.20
CA ALA A 154 14.64 -14.03 12.66
C ALA A 154 13.75 -13.09 13.48
N GLU A 155 14.32 -12.28 14.38
CA GLU A 155 13.58 -11.27 15.16
C GLU A 155 12.99 -10.17 14.28
N GLN A 156 13.75 -9.67 13.30
CA GLN A 156 13.25 -8.67 12.33
C GLN A 156 12.13 -9.24 11.44
N GLN A 157 12.22 -10.50 11.04
CA GLN A 157 11.14 -11.18 10.30
C GLN A 157 9.89 -11.32 11.17
N ALA A 158 10.03 -11.77 12.42
CA ALA A 158 8.91 -11.87 13.35
C ALA A 158 8.21 -10.51 13.59
N GLY A 159 8.98 -9.43 13.72
CA GLY A 159 8.45 -8.07 13.85
C GLY A 159 7.62 -7.63 12.62
N ARG A 160 8.13 -7.86 11.41
CA ARG A 160 7.42 -7.54 10.17
C ARG A 160 6.11 -8.31 10.00
N ASP A 161 6.09 -9.59 10.39
CA ASP A 161 4.87 -10.41 10.30
C ASP A 161 3.76 -9.92 11.24
N VAL A 162 4.13 -9.46 12.43
CA VAL A 162 3.18 -8.87 13.38
C VAL A 162 2.64 -7.55 12.85
N GLU A 163 3.50 -6.69 12.30
CA GLU A 163 3.08 -5.42 11.71
C GLU A 163 2.15 -5.63 10.52
N MET A 164 2.50 -6.53 9.60
CA MET A 164 1.66 -6.90 8.46
C MET A 164 0.28 -7.42 8.89
N LYS A 165 0.21 -8.26 9.93
CA LYS A 165 -1.07 -8.74 10.48
C LYS A 165 -1.91 -7.60 11.06
N ASN A 166 -1.29 -6.65 11.76
CA ASN A 166 -1.98 -5.50 12.32
C ASN A 166 -2.52 -4.59 11.22
N GLN A 167 -1.71 -4.29 10.21
CA GLN A 167 -2.15 -3.52 9.03
C GLN A 167 -3.29 -4.24 8.30
N GLN A 168 -3.20 -5.55 8.13
CA GLN A 168 -4.25 -6.33 7.46
C GLN A 168 -5.57 -6.34 8.26
N ARG A 169 -5.51 -6.39 9.59
CA ARG A 169 -6.70 -6.20 10.46
C ARG A 169 -7.29 -4.80 10.30
N GLN A 170 -6.45 -3.77 10.24
CA GLN A 170 -6.90 -2.39 10.06
C GLN A 170 -7.57 -2.20 8.69
N VAL A 171 -7.00 -2.76 7.63
CA VAL A 171 -7.61 -2.77 6.29
C VAL A 171 -8.96 -3.50 6.30
N GLN A 172 -9.07 -4.64 6.99
CA GLN A 172 -10.35 -5.34 7.12
C GLN A 172 -11.40 -4.51 7.84
N GLN A 173 -11.04 -3.82 8.93
CA GLN A 173 -11.96 -2.92 9.64
C GLN A 173 -12.41 -1.74 8.77
N LEU A 174 -11.50 -1.14 8.01
CA LEU A 174 -11.82 -0.06 7.07
C LEU A 174 -12.74 -0.54 5.94
N ASN A 175 -12.54 -1.75 5.42
CA ASN A 175 -13.43 -2.31 4.40
C ASN A 175 -14.83 -2.60 4.94
N GLN A 176 -14.94 -3.03 6.20
CA GLN A 176 -16.23 -3.21 6.87
C GLN A 176 -16.97 -1.87 7.03
N SER A 177 -16.29 -0.82 7.51
CA SER A 177 -16.91 0.50 7.67
C SER A 177 -17.30 1.12 6.33
N LEU A 178 -16.49 0.93 5.29
CA LEU A 178 -16.83 1.38 3.94
C LEU A 178 -18.08 0.68 3.41
N ALA A 179 -18.23 -0.62 3.63
CA ALA A 179 -19.43 -1.37 3.24
C ALA A 179 -20.68 -0.88 4.00
N GLU A 180 -20.57 -0.57 5.30
CA GLU A 180 -21.66 -0.01 6.09
C GLU A 180 -22.09 1.37 5.58
N VAL A 181 -21.13 2.25 5.31
CA VAL A 181 -21.41 3.59 4.77
C VAL A 181 -22.04 3.51 3.38
N GLN A 182 -21.56 2.63 2.51
CA GLN A 182 -22.17 2.39 1.20
C GLN A 182 -23.62 1.92 1.32
N LYS A 183 -23.91 1.03 2.29
CA LYS A 183 -25.27 0.57 2.55
C LYS A 183 -26.17 1.70 3.05
N MET A 184 -25.68 2.55 3.96
CA MET A 184 -26.42 3.72 4.43
C MET A 184 -26.70 4.70 3.28
N LEU A 185 -25.73 4.94 2.41
CA LEU A 185 -25.90 5.80 1.25
C LEU A 185 -26.96 5.26 0.27
N GLN A 186 -26.95 3.94 0.01
CA GLN A 186 -27.97 3.28 -0.81
C GLN A 186 -29.38 3.44 -0.23
N MET A 187 -29.54 3.27 1.10
CA MET A 187 -30.83 3.49 1.75
C MET A 187 -31.28 4.96 1.65
N SER A 188 -30.37 5.91 1.83
CA SER A 188 -30.66 7.34 1.70
C SER A 188 -31.14 7.70 0.30
N TYR A 189 -30.47 7.22 -0.76
CA TYR A 189 -30.94 7.43 -2.13
C TYR A 189 -32.31 6.79 -2.40
N ALA A 190 -32.59 5.62 -1.82
CA ALA A 190 -33.91 5.00 -1.92
C ALA A 190 -34.98 5.85 -1.24
N GLN A 191 -34.70 6.39 -0.05
CA GLN A 191 -35.59 7.32 0.66
C GLN A 191 -35.83 8.60 -0.16
N GLU A 192 -34.77 9.18 -0.74
CA GLU A 192 -34.87 10.37 -1.57
C GLU A 192 -35.79 10.14 -2.78
N LYS A 193 -35.68 8.96 -3.42
CA LYS A 193 -36.56 8.59 -4.53
C LYS A 193 -38.03 8.54 -4.10
N VAL A 194 -38.32 7.88 -2.98
CA VAL A 194 -39.67 7.78 -2.43
C VAL A 194 -40.24 9.17 -2.10
N LEU A 195 -39.43 10.04 -1.47
CA LEU A 195 -39.85 11.40 -1.14
C LEU A 195 -40.14 12.23 -2.40
N LYS A 196 -39.29 12.13 -3.43
CA LYS A 196 -39.51 12.80 -4.72
C LYS A 196 -40.80 12.35 -5.40
N ASP A 197 -41.09 11.05 -5.39
CA ASP A 197 -42.33 10.53 -5.96
C ASP A 197 -43.55 11.02 -5.16
N ARG A 198 -43.44 11.10 -3.82
CA ARG A 198 -44.50 11.65 -2.98
C ARG A 198 -44.76 13.13 -3.23
N ILE A 199 -43.71 13.93 -3.44
CA ILE A 199 -43.85 15.35 -3.80
C ILE A 199 -44.60 15.49 -5.12
N ARG A 200 -44.23 14.70 -6.15
CA ARG A 200 -44.92 14.71 -7.45
C ARG A 200 -46.40 14.36 -7.33
N GLU A 201 -46.75 13.36 -6.52
CA GLU A 201 -48.15 13.00 -6.25
C GLU A 201 -48.92 14.15 -5.59
N LEU A 202 -48.31 14.79 -4.59
CA LEU A 202 -48.92 15.91 -3.86
C LEU A 202 -49.13 17.11 -4.80
N GLU A 203 -48.13 17.49 -5.59
CA GLU A 203 -48.24 18.57 -6.58
C GLU A 203 -49.35 18.28 -7.61
N SER A 204 -49.44 17.04 -8.10
CA SER A 204 -50.51 16.62 -9.02
C SER A 204 -51.89 16.73 -8.38
N SER A 205 -52.04 16.31 -7.12
CA SER A 205 -53.30 16.40 -6.39
C SER A 205 -53.70 17.86 -6.11
N GLN A 206 -52.74 18.69 -5.71
CA GLN A 206 -52.96 20.11 -5.44
C GLN A 206 -53.33 20.87 -6.71
N GLY A 207 -52.65 20.60 -7.84
CA GLY A 207 -53.00 21.16 -9.14
C GLY A 207 -54.44 20.84 -9.56
N ARG A 208 -54.90 19.59 -9.36
CA ARG A 208 -56.30 19.20 -9.61
C ARG A 208 -57.28 19.95 -8.72
N THR A 209 -56.97 20.11 -7.43
CA THR A 209 -57.83 20.88 -6.52
C THR A 209 -57.87 22.38 -6.87
N HIS A 210 -56.75 22.96 -7.30
CA HIS A 210 -56.69 24.37 -7.70
C HIS A 210 -57.49 24.63 -8.98
N VAL A 211 -57.34 23.77 -10.00
CA VAL A 211 -58.13 23.87 -11.24
C VAL A 211 -59.62 23.71 -10.96
N ALA A 212 -60.00 22.79 -10.06
CA ALA A 212 -61.39 22.64 -9.62
C ALA A 212 -61.90 23.89 -8.89
N GLY A 213 -61.08 24.50 -8.02
CA GLY A 213 -61.40 25.74 -7.31
C GLY A 213 -61.56 26.95 -8.24
N ASP A 214 -60.69 27.10 -9.24
CA ASP A 214 -60.80 28.14 -10.26
C ASP A 214 -62.06 27.97 -11.09
N TYR A 215 -62.39 26.74 -11.50
CA TYR A 215 -63.62 26.47 -12.23
C TYR A 215 -64.87 26.81 -11.40
N LEU A 216 -64.90 26.38 -10.14
CA LEU A 216 -65.97 26.70 -9.21
C LEU A 216 -66.12 28.23 -9.03
N LYS A 217 -65.01 28.97 -8.89
CA LYS A 217 -65.01 30.43 -8.80
C LYS A 217 -65.69 31.07 -10.02
N HIS A 218 -65.35 30.64 -11.24
CA HIS A 218 -65.95 31.20 -12.46
C HIS A 218 -67.45 30.88 -12.57
N VAL A 219 -67.85 29.66 -12.21
CA VAL A 219 -69.27 29.26 -12.22
C VAL A 219 -70.07 30.08 -11.20
N VAL A 220 -69.54 30.28 -9.99
CA VAL A 220 -70.18 31.11 -8.95
C VAL A 220 -70.28 32.57 -9.37
N LEU A 221 -69.21 33.16 -9.93
CA LEU A 221 -69.24 34.55 -10.42
C LEU A 221 -70.29 34.73 -11.52
N LYS A 222 -70.38 33.79 -12.46
CA LYS A 222 -71.37 33.83 -13.55
C LYS A 222 -72.81 33.63 -13.04
N TYR A 223 -72.99 32.79 -12.02
CA TYR A 223 -74.28 32.63 -11.34
C TYR A 223 -74.73 33.95 -10.69
N ILE A 224 -73.85 34.62 -9.94
CA ILE A 224 -74.15 35.92 -9.31
C ILE A 224 -74.46 36.99 -10.37
N GLU A 225 -73.70 37.05 -11.47
CA GLU A 225 -73.96 37.98 -12.58
C GLU A 225 -75.34 37.78 -13.20
N TYR A 226 -75.76 36.53 -13.45
CA TYR A 226 -77.08 36.22 -13.98
C TYR A 226 -78.21 36.53 -12.99
N CYS A 227 -77.99 36.33 -11.69
CA CYS A 227 -78.93 36.76 -10.65
C CYS A 227 -79.10 38.28 -10.63
N GLN A 228 -78.02 39.06 -10.78
CA GLN A 228 -78.09 40.52 -10.82
C GLN A 228 -78.80 41.05 -12.07
N LYS A 229 -78.65 40.37 -13.22
CA LYS A 229 -79.30 40.73 -14.49
C LYS A 229 -80.76 40.23 -14.60
N GLY A 230 -81.23 39.43 -13.64
CA GLY A 230 -82.57 38.82 -13.68
C GLY A 230 -82.74 37.77 -14.78
N ASP A 231 -81.65 37.14 -15.24
CA ASP A 231 -81.67 36.14 -16.32
C ASP A 231 -82.00 34.75 -15.76
N LEU A 232 -82.95 34.05 -16.40
CA LEU A 232 -83.33 32.66 -16.07
C LEU A 232 -82.18 31.67 -16.29
N LYS A 233 -81.12 32.06 -17.02
CA LYS A 233 -79.87 31.29 -17.17
C LYS A 233 -79.15 31.03 -15.84
N SER A 234 -79.48 31.76 -14.77
CA SER A 234 -79.01 31.43 -13.42
C SER A 234 -79.44 30.03 -12.97
N GLN A 235 -80.67 29.59 -13.32
CA GLN A 235 -81.21 28.29 -12.91
C GLN A 235 -80.50 27.11 -13.58
N SER A 236 -79.98 27.26 -14.80
CA SER A 236 -79.25 26.18 -15.48
C SER A 236 -77.86 25.91 -14.89
N LEU A 237 -77.31 26.84 -14.11
CA LEU A 237 -76.04 26.68 -13.41
C LEU A 237 -76.19 26.00 -12.04
N VAL A 238 -77.42 25.92 -11.48
CA VAL A 238 -77.68 25.31 -10.17
C VAL A 238 -77.29 23.82 -10.13
N PRO A 239 -77.63 22.97 -11.13
CA PRO A 239 -77.20 21.57 -11.13
C PRO A 239 -75.66 21.44 -11.18
N VAL A 240 -74.99 22.30 -11.96
CA VAL A 240 -73.53 22.32 -12.08
C VAL A 240 -72.90 22.68 -10.73
N LEU A 241 -73.40 23.71 -10.05
CA LEU A 241 -72.95 24.08 -8.70
C LEU A 241 -73.19 22.95 -7.69
N CYS A 242 -74.35 22.28 -7.74
CA CYS A 242 -74.64 21.15 -6.88
C CYS A 242 -73.66 19.99 -7.07
N THR A 243 -73.24 19.74 -8.32
CA THR A 243 -72.24 18.71 -8.64
C THR A 243 -70.82 19.11 -8.24
N LEU A 244 -70.41 20.36 -8.49
CA LEU A 244 -69.06 20.84 -8.15
C LEU A 244 -68.84 20.95 -6.63
N LEU A 245 -69.89 21.31 -5.89
CA LEU A 245 -69.85 21.44 -4.42
C LEU A 245 -70.19 20.12 -3.69
N ASN A 246 -70.47 19.03 -4.43
CA ASN A 246 -70.90 17.74 -3.85
C ASN A 246 -72.04 17.87 -2.84
N LEU A 247 -73.05 18.70 -3.13
CA LEU A 247 -74.17 18.95 -2.21
C LEU A 247 -74.96 17.67 -1.94
N SER A 248 -75.33 17.47 -0.68
CA SER A 248 -76.18 16.36 -0.26
C SER A 248 -77.60 16.51 -0.83
N PRO A 249 -78.38 15.41 -0.93
CA PRO A 249 -79.75 15.47 -1.44
C PRO A 249 -80.67 16.45 -0.67
N ALA A 250 -80.38 16.73 0.61
CA ALA A 250 -81.12 17.70 1.40
C ALA A 250 -80.76 19.15 1.02
N GLU A 251 -79.48 19.45 0.84
CA GLU A 251 -78.98 20.77 0.45
C GLU A 251 -79.39 21.13 -0.98
N ARG A 252 -79.40 20.16 -1.89
CA ARG A 252 -79.87 20.36 -3.28
C ARG A 252 -81.31 20.86 -3.31
N ARG A 253 -82.20 20.26 -2.51
CA ARG A 253 -83.59 20.72 -2.38
C ARG A 253 -83.65 22.17 -1.91
N LEU A 254 -82.88 22.58 -0.91
CA LEU A 254 -82.91 23.96 -0.41
C LEU A 254 -82.54 25.00 -1.48
N VAL A 255 -81.56 24.70 -2.34
CA VAL A 255 -81.13 25.59 -3.43
C VAL A 255 -82.16 25.64 -4.55
N GLU A 256 -82.76 24.51 -4.91
CA GLU A 256 -83.82 24.43 -5.94
C GLU A 256 -85.10 25.17 -5.51
N HIS A 257 -85.42 25.20 -4.22
CA HIS A 257 -86.65 25.85 -3.70
C HIS A 257 -86.46 27.35 -3.39
N SER A 258 -85.22 27.87 -3.38
CA SER A 258 -84.93 29.28 -3.07
C SER A 258 -84.99 30.22 -4.29
N SER A 259 -85.23 29.70 -5.50
CA SER A 259 -85.09 30.44 -6.77
C SER A 259 -86.36 31.06 -7.35
N VAL A 260 -87.38 31.43 -6.56
CA VAL A 260 -88.50 32.25 -7.10
C VAL A 260 -89.19 33.09 -6.00
N PRO A 261 -89.35 34.43 -6.15
CA PRO A 261 -90.46 35.14 -5.54
C PRO A 261 -91.76 34.69 -6.24
N SER A 262 -92.77 34.30 -5.48
CA SER A 262 -93.97 33.58 -5.92
C SER A 262 -94.92 34.21 -6.99
N PRO A 263 -94.80 35.44 -7.54
CA PRO A 263 -95.82 35.89 -8.51
C PRO A 263 -95.69 35.33 -9.94
N LEU A 264 -94.55 34.77 -10.37
CA LEU A 264 -94.33 34.40 -11.79
C LEU A 264 -94.43 32.91 -12.13
N LEU A 265 -94.61 32.03 -11.14
CA LEU A 265 -94.81 30.59 -11.43
C LEU A 265 -96.21 30.27 -11.98
N HIS A 266 -97.20 31.09 -11.67
CA HIS A 266 -98.59 30.85 -12.07
C HIS A 266 -98.85 31.05 -13.57
N ILE A 267 -98.03 31.85 -14.26
CA ILE A 267 -98.22 32.13 -15.69
C ILE A 267 -97.67 30.97 -16.55
N ASN A 268 -96.58 30.33 -16.12
CA ASN A 268 -95.97 29.24 -16.90
C ASN A 268 -96.63 27.87 -16.71
N GLN A 269 -97.36 27.63 -15.61
CA GLN A 269 -98.21 26.43 -15.52
C GLN A 269 -99.41 26.49 -16.47
N VAL A 270 -99.95 27.68 -16.74
CA VAL A 270 -101.03 27.87 -17.72
C VAL A 270 -100.50 27.82 -19.15
N ALA A 271 -99.32 28.39 -19.43
CA ALA A 271 -98.71 28.34 -20.76
C ALA A 271 -98.15 26.95 -21.13
N GLY A 272 -97.59 26.20 -20.16
CA GLY A 272 -97.09 24.84 -20.37
C GLY A 272 -98.20 23.81 -20.62
N ALA A 273 -99.36 23.98 -19.97
CA ALA A 273 -100.54 23.15 -20.23
C ALA A 273 -101.16 23.43 -21.61
N ALA A 274 -101.09 24.68 -22.09
CA ALA A 274 -101.57 25.07 -23.43
C ALA A 274 -100.62 24.62 -24.56
N GLY A 275 -99.30 24.56 -24.33
CA GLY A 275 -98.31 24.11 -25.31
C GLY A 275 -98.27 22.59 -25.54
N ALA A 276 -98.65 21.79 -24.54
CA ALA A 276 -98.69 20.32 -24.63
C ALA A 276 -99.84 19.79 -25.53
N TRP A 277 -100.85 20.61 -25.81
CA TRP A 277 -101.93 20.30 -26.76
C TRP A 277 -101.56 20.60 -28.22
N LEU A 278 -100.56 21.45 -28.49
CA LEU A 278 -100.25 21.90 -29.84
C LEU A 278 -99.20 21.04 -30.58
N TRP A 279 -98.50 20.14 -29.86
CA TRP A 279 -97.36 19.36 -30.39
C TRP A 279 -97.48 17.84 -30.20
N SER A 280 -98.57 17.36 -29.64
CA SER A 280 -98.92 15.93 -29.64
C SER A 280 -99.70 15.66 -30.93
N GLY A 281 -99.03 15.11 -31.95
CA GLY A 281 -99.63 14.70 -33.22
C GLY A 281 -100.59 13.51 -33.10
N GLU A 282 -101.58 13.61 -32.22
CA GLU A 282 -102.69 12.67 -32.09
C GLU A 282 -103.90 13.22 -32.86
N LYS A 283 -104.39 12.40 -33.80
CA LYS A 283 -105.60 12.66 -34.58
C LYS A 283 -106.80 12.86 -33.66
N LEU A 284 -107.62 13.87 -33.95
CA LEU A 284 -109.00 13.96 -33.48
C LEU A 284 -109.71 12.61 -33.68
N PRO A 285 -110.35 12.02 -32.66
CA PRO A 285 -111.19 10.87 -32.86
C PRO A 285 -112.40 11.26 -33.73
N GLU A 286 -112.49 10.64 -34.90
CA GLU A 286 -113.66 10.67 -35.77
C GLU A 286 -114.89 10.25 -34.97
N THR A 287 -115.87 11.15 -34.85
CA THR A 287 -117.19 10.86 -34.32
C THR A 287 -118.16 10.96 -35.48
N GLU A 288 -118.59 9.81 -36.01
CA GLU A 288 -119.67 9.67 -36.99
C GLU A 288 -120.20 8.22 -36.91
N PRO A 289 -121.45 7.93 -37.33
CA PRO A 289 -122.67 8.28 -36.61
C PRO A 289 -123.62 7.06 -36.46
N GLU A 290 -124.44 6.99 -35.42
CA GLU A 290 -125.63 6.11 -35.40
C GLU A 290 -126.90 6.89 -35.05
N GLY A 291 -127.60 7.31 -36.10
CA GLY A 291 -128.96 6.83 -36.41
C GLY A 291 -130.09 6.96 -35.38
N LEU A 292 -130.85 8.04 -35.55
CA LEU A 292 -132.32 8.09 -35.75
C LEU A 292 -133.29 7.61 -34.64
N GLY A 293 -133.99 8.60 -34.08
CA GLY A 293 -135.29 8.51 -33.42
C GLY A 293 -135.86 9.90 -33.21
#